data_AF-A0A7C9RGQ7-F1
#
_entry.id   AF-A0A7C9RGQ7-F1
#
_cell.length_a   1.000
_cell.length_b   1.000
_cell.length_c   1.000
_cell.angle_alpha   90.00
_cell.angle_beta   90.00
_cell.angle_gamma   90.00
#
_symmetry.space_group_name_H-M   'P 1'
#
loop_
_entity.id
_entity.type
_entity.pdbx_description
1 polymer ?
#
loop_
_entity_poly.entity_id
_entity_poly.type
_entity_poly.pdbx_seq_one_letter_code
_entity_poly.pdbx_strand_id
1 'polypeptide(L)'
;MAHDAAELAHRLAREAEAVCRQYLSNGRRAGNYWQVGDAKNTKGRSMFVRLTGDPSGKRRPGKWTDAATGEHGDLLDIIRQSCGLVDFRDVAEEARRFLSLPPPQPMPVVTSRPSSVPMGSPESVRRLLAISKPIAGTLVEFYLRHRHITYLDDLAALRFHPRCYYRPESGGPTETWAAMIAAVTDLKGHITGAHRTWLDPSGRD
;
A
#
# COMPACT_ATOMS: atom_id res chain seq x y z
N MET A 1 -7.62 -7.29 -4.06
CA MET A 1 -6.69 -7.60 -2.95
C MET A 1 -7.15 -8.78 -2.09
N ALA A 2 -8.40 -8.84 -1.62
CA ALA A 2 -8.91 -9.99 -0.83
C ALA A 2 -8.90 -11.34 -1.57
N HIS A 3 -9.18 -11.35 -2.89
CA HIS A 3 -9.12 -12.56 -3.71
C HIS A 3 -7.71 -13.17 -3.79
N ASP A 4 -6.66 -12.32 -3.81
CA ASP A 4 -5.27 -12.76 -3.93
C ASP A 4 -4.77 -13.39 -2.61
N ALA A 5 -5.13 -12.79 -1.47
CA ALA A 5 -4.80 -13.31 -0.15
C ALA A 5 -5.43 -14.68 0.13
N ALA A 6 -6.73 -14.83 -0.18
CA ALA A 6 -7.44 -16.09 0.01
C ALA A 6 -6.89 -17.21 -0.90
N GLU A 7 -6.50 -16.85 -2.12
CA GLU A 7 -5.85 -17.79 -3.04
C GLU A 7 -4.46 -18.21 -2.57
N LEU A 8 -3.62 -17.28 -2.11
CA LEU A 8 -2.32 -17.58 -1.53
C LEU A 8 -2.46 -18.49 -0.31
N ALA A 9 -3.37 -18.17 0.62
CA ALA A 9 -3.64 -19.01 1.78
C ALA A 9 -4.08 -20.44 1.36
N HIS A 10 -4.91 -20.56 0.32
CA HIS A 10 -5.34 -21.86 -0.18
C HIS A 10 -4.19 -22.66 -0.82
N ARG A 11 -3.33 -21.99 -1.59
CA ARG A 11 -2.15 -22.63 -2.21
C ARG A 11 -1.12 -23.05 -1.15
N LEU A 12 -0.84 -22.18 -0.17
CA LEU A 12 0.02 -22.50 0.98
C LEU A 12 -0.53 -23.70 1.77
N ALA A 13 -1.85 -23.76 1.97
CA ALA A 13 -2.48 -24.85 2.70
C ALA A 13 -2.26 -26.23 2.05
N ARG A 14 -2.09 -26.30 0.73
CA ARG A 14 -1.74 -27.55 0.02
C ARG A 14 -0.32 -28.02 0.35
N GLU A 15 0.58 -27.07 0.59
CA GLU A 15 1.98 -27.29 0.92
C GLU A 15 2.28 -27.07 2.42
N ALA A 16 1.27 -27.25 3.30
CA ALA A 16 1.34 -26.84 4.70
C ALA A 16 2.53 -27.43 5.47
N GLU A 17 2.90 -28.69 5.20
CA GLU A 17 4.08 -29.31 5.82
C GLU A 17 5.38 -28.66 5.35
N ALA A 18 5.51 -28.35 4.06
CA ALA A 18 6.69 -27.71 3.53
C ALA A 18 6.86 -26.29 4.09
N VAL A 19 5.76 -25.54 4.23
CA VAL A 19 5.74 -24.24 4.92
C VAL A 19 6.23 -24.38 6.35
N CYS A 20 5.71 -25.35 7.10
CA CYS A 20 6.14 -25.58 8.48
C CYS A 20 7.62 -25.98 8.58
N ARG A 21 8.14 -26.79 7.65
CA ARG A 21 9.56 -27.15 7.62
C ARG A 21 10.47 -25.96 7.39
N GLN A 22 10.07 -25.02 6.53
CA GLN A 22 10.85 -23.84 6.21
C GLN A 22 10.80 -22.79 7.32
N TYR A 23 9.61 -22.43 7.78
CA TYR A 23 9.41 -21.29 8.69
C TYR A 23 9.32 -21.69 10.16
N LEU A 24 8.98 -22.94 10.46
CA LEU A 24 8.80 -23.48 11.81
C LEU A 24 9.76 -24.66 12.07
N SER A 25 11.03 -24.50 11.68
CA SER A 25 12.08 -25.53 11.73
C SER A 25 12.39 -26.10 13.13
N ASN A 26 12.07 -25.39 14.22
CA ASN A 26 12.18 -25.89 15.58
C ASN A 26 11.02 -26.81 15.99
N GLY A 27 9.98 -26.89 15.16
CA GLY A 27 8.85 -27.79 15.35
C GLY A 27 9.07 -29.17 14.76
N ARG A 28 8.06 -30.02 14.92
CA ARG A 28 8.07 -31.40 14.38
C ARG A 28 6.68 -31.83 13.95
N ARG A 29 6.63 -32.77 13.02
CA ARG A 29 5.38 -33.44 12.63
C ARG A 29 4.93 -34.40 13.74
N ALA A 30 3.67 -34.27 14.14
CA ALA A 30 2.97 -35.14 15.09
C ALA A 30 1.61 -35.56 14.48
N GLY A 31 1.60 -36.68 13.77
CA GLY A 31 0.44 -37.15 13.02
C GLY A 31 0.02 -36.17 11.92
N ASN A 32 -1.20 -35.63 12.05
CA ASN A 32 -1.80 -34.66 11.13
C ASN A 32 -1.51 -33.19 11.48
N TYR A 33 -0.64 -32.96 12.48
CA TYR A 33 -0.29 -31.61 12.95
C TYR A 33 1.22 -31.39 12.93
N TRP A 34 1.62 -30.13 12.81
CA TRP A 34 2.96 -29.65 13.15
C TRP A 34 2.92 -29.03 14.53
N GLN A 35 3.82 -29.42 15.42
CA GLN A 35 3.89 -28.94 16.79
C GLN A 35 5.14 -28.08 16.99
N VAL A 36 4.98 -26.87 17.53
CA VAL A 36 6.05 -25.89 17.79
C VAL A 36 5.69 -25.01 19.00
N GLY A 37 6.60 -24.16 19.47
CA GLY A 37 6.34 -23.23 20.57
C GLY A 37 5.34 -22.15 20.18
N ASP A 38 5.63 -21.39 19.12
CA ASP A 38 4.79 -20.30 18.64
C ASP A 38 5.01 -20.04 17.13
N ALA A 39 4.31 -19.06 16.59
CA ALA A 39 4.42 -18.64 15.19
C ALA A 39 5.75 -17.94 14.84
N LYS A 40 6.57 -17.60 15.85
CA LYS A 40 7.93 -17.05 15.70
C LYS A 40 8.99 -18.16 15.69
N ASN A 41 8.58 -19.43 15.56
CA ASN A 41 9.46 -20.59 15.53
C ASN A 41 10.25 -20.81 16.83
N THR A 42 9.70 -20.44 17.99
CA THR A 42 10.34 -20.82 19.26
C THR A 42 10.20 -22.32 19.53
N LYS A 43 11.14 -22.89 20.30
CA LYS A 43 11.05 -24.30 20.71
C LYS A 43 9.91 -24.48 21.70
N GLY A 44 9.05 -25.46 21.47
CA GLY A 44 7.95 -25.74 22.38
C GLY A 44 6.93 -26.70 21.78
N ARG A 45 5.76 -26.78 22.42
CA ARG A 45 4.67 -27.68 22.04
C ARG A 45 3.27 -27.09 22.21
N SER A 46 3.20 -25.78 22.38
CA SER A 46 1.97 -25.02 22.63
C SER A 46 1.19 -24.72 21.36
N MET A 47 1.87 -24.52 20.23
CA MET A 47 1.24 -24.23 18.95
C MET A 47 1.13 -25.46 18.05
N PHE A 48 -0.04 -25.61 17.42
CA PHE A 48 -0.36 -26.71 16.51
C PHE A 48 -0.84 -26.18 15.17
N VAL A 49 -0.19 -26.57 14.07
CA VAL A 49 -0.62 -26.28 12.70
C VAL A 49 -1.23 -27.53 12.08
N ARG A 50 -2.42 -27.43 11.49
CA ARG A 50 -3.05 -28.56 10.79
C ARG A 50 -2.38 -28.80 9.44
N LEU A 51 -1.82 -29.99 9.21
CA LEU A 51 -1.15 -30.35 7.96
C LEU A 51 -2.09 -30.96 6.93
N THR A 52 -3.11 -31.69 7.36
CA THR A 52 -4.05 -32.39 6.48
C THR A 52 -5.49 -31.93 6.72
N GLY A 53 -6.25 -31.85 5.63
CA GLY A 53 -7.68 -31.57 5.69
C GLY A 53 -8.52 -32.83 5.90
N ASP A 54 -9.79 -32.62 6.24
CA ASP A 54 -10.79 -33.68 6.24
C ASP A 54 -11.38 -33.88 4.83
N PRO A 55 -11.75 -35.12 4.41
CA PRO A 55 -12.36 -35.38 3.10
C PRO A 55 -13.63 -34.57 2.82
N SER A 56 -14.37 -34.18 3.86
CA SER A 56 -15.58 -33.35 3.77
C SER A 56 -15.27 -31.87 3.51
N GLY A 57 -14.00 -31.44 3.56
CA GLY A 57 -13.58 -30.05 3.32
C GLY A 57 -13.87 -29.08 4.47
N LYS A 58 -14.52 -29.55 5.55
CA LYS A 58 -14.88 -28.77 6.74
C LYS A 58 -13.67 -28.32 7.56
N ARG A 59 -12.57 -29.07 7.49
CA ARG A 59 -11.29 -28.74 8.16
C ARG A 59 -10.22 -28.57 7.09
N ARG A 60 -9.82 -27.33 6.86
CA ARG A 60 -8.77 -26.99 5.87
C ARG A 60 -7.39 -27.05 6.52
N PRO A 61 -6.36 -27.58 5.83
CA PRO A 61 -4.99 -27.51 6.29
C PRO A 61 -4.51 -26.05 6.36
N GLY A 62 -3.41 -25.81 7.07
CA GLY A 62 -2.78 -24.50 7.21
C GLY A 62 -3.35 -23.60 8.31
N LYS A 63 -4.42 -23.99 9.00
CA LYS A 63 -4.89 -23.29 10.20
C LYS A 63 -4.08 -23.71 11.42
N TRP A 64 -3.70 -22.74 12.24
CA TRP A 64 -2.95 -22.97 13.48
C TRP A 64 -3.65 -22.39 14.71
N THR A 65 -3.32 -22.96 15.87
CA THR A 65 -3.79 -22.49 17.17
C THR A 65 -2.70 -22.70 18.21
N ASP A 66 -2.50 -21.71 19.07
CA ASP A 66 -1.65 -21.79 20.26
C ASP A 66 -2.52 -22.03 21.51
N ALA A 67 -2.27 -23.15 22.19
CA ALA A 67 -3.01 -23.54 23.39
C ALA A 67 -2.61 -22.75 24.64
N ALA A 68 -1.44 -22.10 24.64
CA ALA A 68 -0.97 -21.28 25.76
C ALA A 68 -1.52 -19.85 25.71
N THR A 69 -1.66 -19.26 24.52
CA THR A 69 -2.17 -17.88 24.36
C THR A 69 -3.61 -17.81 23.87
N GLY A 70 -4.14 -18.89 23.27
CA GLY A 70 -5.44 -18.90 22.59
C GLY A 70 -5.41 -18.23 21.21
N GLU A 71 -4.24 -17.79 20.75
CA GLU A 71 -4.08 -17.21 19.41
C GLU A 71 -4.28 -18.26 18.34
N HIS A 72 -4.74 -17.81 17.18
CA HIS A 72 -5.02 -18.65 16.03
C HIS A 72 -4.85 -17.83 14.76
N GLY A 73 -4.60 -18.53 13.65
CA GLY A 73 -4.36 -17.86 12.37
C GLY A 73 -4.16 -18.86 11.24
N ASP A 74 -3.50 -18.41 10.18
CA ASP A 74 -3.08 -19.27 9.08
C ASP A 74 -1.60 -19.13 8.69
N LEU A 75 -1.23 -19.80 7.60
CA LEU A 75 0.15 -19.87 7.13
C LEU A 75 0.71 -18.50 6.72
N LEU A 76 -0.13 -17.52 6.33
CA LEU A 76 0.36 -16.17 6.06
C LEU A 76 0.79 -15.49 7.36
N ASP A 77 0.07 -15.72 8.47
CA ASP A 77 0.47 -15.22 9.78
C ASP A 77 1.79 -15.83 10.26
N ILE A 78 2.04 -17.11 9.94
CA ILE A 78 3.30 -17.78 10.25
C ILE A 78 4.45 -17.16 9.45
N ILE A 79 4.29 -16.96 8.14
CA ILE A 79 5.31 -16.30 7.30
C ILE A 79 5.59 -14.89 7.83
N ARG A 80 4.53 -14.13 8.15
CA ARG A 80 4.65 -12.78 8.73
C ARG A 80 5.48 -12.78 10.01
N GLN A 81 5.15 -13.66 10.95
CA GLN A 81 5.76 -13.65 12.29
C GLN A 81 7.18 -14.24 12.30
N SER A 82 7.41 -15.33 11.56
CA SER A 82 8.73 -15.96 11.48
C SER A 82 9.75 -15.11 10.73
N CYS A 83 9.33 -14.37 9.69
CA CYS A 83 10.19 -13.47 8.93
C CYS A 83 10.24 -12.03 9.48
N GLY A 84 9.45 -11.71 10.52
CA GLY A 84 9.40 -10.36 11.10
C GLY A 84 8.83 -9.29 10.15
N LEU A 85 7.95 -9.69 9.23
CA LEU A 85 7.37 -8.79 8.22
C LEU A 85 6.23 -7.97 8.82
N VAL A 86 6.17 -6.69 8.44
CA VAL A 86 5.14 -5.75 8.92
C VAL A 86 4.09 -5.47 7.85
N ASP A 87 4.51 -5.30 6.59
CA ASP A 87 3.61 -5.02 5.48
C ASP A 87 3.06 -6.31 4.87
N PHE A 88 1.76 -6.34 4.57
CA PHE A 88 1.10 -7.48 3.92
C PHE A 88 1.69 -7.77 2.52
N ARG A 89 2.17 -6.74 1.82
CA ARG A 89 2.83 -6.90 0.52
C ARG A 89 4.07 -7.78 0.62
N ASP A 90 4.89 -7.56 1.64
CA ASP A 90 6.12 -8.34 1.84
C ASP A 90 5.78 -9.80 2.19
N VAL A 91 4.71 -10.01 2.98
CA VAL A 91 4.19 -11.35 3.30
C VAL A 91 3.70 -12.06 2.03
N ALA A 92 2.98 -11.36 1.15
CA ALA A 92 2.48 -11.92 -0.10
C ALA A 92 3.63 -12.26 -1.06
N GLU A 93 4.66 -11.42 -1.15
CA GLU A 93 5.86 -11.70 -1.96
C GLU A 93 6.63 -12.91 -1.43
N GLU A 94 6.82 -13.04 -0.11
CA GLU A 94 7.50 -14.19 0.47
C GLU A 94 6.68 -15.49 0.29
N ALA A 95 5.34 -15.41 0.41
CA ALA A 95 4.45 -16.53 0.10
C ALA A 95 4.55 -16.97 -1.37
N ARG A 96 4.63 -16.02 -2.30
CA ARG A 96 4.82 -16.32 -3.73
C ARG A 96 6.19 -16.93 -4.00
N ARG A 97 7.24 -16.39 -3.37
CA ARG A 97 8.60 -16.92 -3.45
C ARG A 97 8.65 -18.36 -2.98
N PHE A 98 8.02 -18.68 -1.85
CA PHE A 98 7.90 -20.04 -1.34
C PHE A 98 7.18 -20.95 -2.34
N LEU A 99 6.04 -20.50 -2.86
CA LEU A 99 5.24 -21.27 -3.83
C LEU A 99 5.86 -21.30 -5.24
N SER A 100 7.05 -20.71 -5.44
CA SER A 100 7.68 -20.52 -6.75
C SER A 100 6.73 -19.90 -7.79
N LEU A 101 5.80 -19.07 -7.34
CA LEU A 101 4.86 -18.40 -8.22
C LEU A 101 5.55 -17.20 -8.87
N PRO A 102 5.34 -16.98 -10.18
CA PRO A 102 5.74 -15.72 -10.76
C PRO A 102 5.05 -14.59 -9.98
N PRO A 103 5.73 -13.44 -9.78
CA PRO A 103 5.07 -12.27 -9.22
C PRO A 103 3.80 -12.00 -10.03
N PRO A 104 2.70 -11.56 -9.39
CA PRO A 104 1.46 -11.28 -10.10
C PRO A 104 1.82 -10.36 -11.26
N GLN A 105 1.34 -10.70 -12.46
CA GLN A 105 1.51 -9.78 -13.58
C GLN A 105 1.02 -8.41 -13.08
N PRO A 106 1.83 -7.35 -13.23
CA PRO A 106 1.37 -6.03 -12.88
C PRO A 106 0.11 -5.80 -13.71
N MET A 107 -1.07 -5.86 -13.06
CA MET A 107 -2.30 -5.31 -13.63
C MET A 107 -1.89 -3.96 -14.18
N PRO A 108 -2.07 -3.63 -15.48
CA PRO A 108 -1.40 -2.51 -16.13
C PRO A 108 -1.42 -1.29 -15.21
N VAL A 109 -0.32 -1.16 -14.47
CA VAL A 109 -0.21 -0.18 -13.42
C VAL A 109 0.17 1.02 -14.24
N VAL A 110 -0.76 1.96 -14.35
CA VAL A 110 -0.45 3.30 -14.79
C VAL A 110 0.74 3.76 -13.95
N THR A 111 1.92 3.66 -14.56
CA THR A 111 3.28 3.93 -14.07
C THR A 111 3.35 4.49 -12.65
N SER A 112 3.62 3.63 -11.66
CA SER A 112 4.06 4.08 -10.34
C SER A 112 5.59 4.19 -10.33
N ARG A 113 6.05 5.44 -10.26
CA ARG A 113 7.44 5.85 -10.02
C ARG A 113 7.99 5.32 -8.69
N PRO A 114 9.33 5.24 -8.55
CA PRO A 114 9.98 4.69 -7.37
C PRO A 114 9.69 5.50 -6.11
N SER A 115 9.55 4.73 -5.01
CA SER A 115 9.57 5.06 -3.58
C SER A 115 8.81 6.31 -3.12
N SER A 116 7.90 6.10 -2.16
CA SER A 116 7.25 7.16 -1.41
C SER A 116 8.30 8.03 -0.72
N VAL A 117 8.64 9.15 -1.36
CA VAL A 117 9.11 10.33 -0.63
C VAL A 117 7.98 10.76 0.32
N PRO A 118 8.30 11.17 1.55
CA PRO A 118 7.31 11.70 2.48
C PRO A 118 6.49 12.78 1.78
N MET A 119 5.17 12.69 1.90
CA MET A 119 4.25 13.72 1.43
C MET A 119 4.65 15.03 2.10
N GLY A 120 5.17 16.00 1.33
CA GLY A 120 5.61 17.30 1.83
C GLY A 120 7.12 17.58 1.85
N SER A 121 7.98 16.75 1.23
CA SER A 121 9.38 17.18 1.03
C SER A 121 9.44 18.47 0.19
N PRO A 122 10.23 19.48 0.58
CA PRO A 122 10.40 20.72 -0.18
C PRO A 122 10.88 20.47 -1.61
N GLU A 123 11.60 19.36 -1.86
CA GLU A 123 12.00 18.97 -3.22
C GLU A 123 10.83 18.52 -4.09
N SER A 124 9.84 17.81 -3.53
CA SER A 124 8.63 17.39 -4.25
C SER A 124 7.79 18.61 -4.64
N VAL A 125 7.76 19.62 -3.76
CA VAL A 125 7.07 20.88 -4.03
C VAL A 125 7.79 21.67 -5.13
N ARG A 126 9.12 21.79 -5.06
CA ARG A 126 9.92 22.44 -6.11
C ARG A 126 9.73 21.77 -7.46
N ARG A 127 9.71 20.43 -7.51
CA ARG A 127 9.43 19.68 -8.73
C ARG A 127 8.03 19.96 -9.26
N LEU A 128 7.02 19.99 -8.40
CA LEU A 128 5.65 20.33 -8.78
C LEU A 128 5.57 21.74 -9.38
N LEU A 129 6.15 22.74 -8.72
CA LEU A 129 6.16 24.13 -9.22
C LEU A 129 6.93 24.26 -10.54
N ALA A 130 8.03 23.51 -10.71
CA ALA A 130 8.84 23.53 -11.92
C ALA A 130 8.10 22.95 -13.14
N ILE A 131 7.27 21.92 -12.95
CA ILE A 131 6.46 21.34 -14.04
C ILE A 131 5.13 22.06 -14.26
N SER A 132 4.74 22.96 -13.35
CA SER A 132 3.53 23.76 -13.47
C SER A 132 3.75 25.04 -14.30
N LYS A 133 2.74 25.39 -15.08
CA LYS A 133 2.75 26.52 -16.01
C LYS A 133 2.45 27.85 -15.28
N PRO A 134 2.87 29.00 -15.84
CA PRO A 134 2.36 30.30 -15.42
C PRO A 134 0.83 30.35 -15.46
N ILE A 135 0.22 31.18 -14.61
CA ILE A 135 -1.25 31.30 -14.54
C ILE A 135 -1.86 32.12 -15.67
N ALA A 136 -1.07 32.96 -16.36
CA ALA A 136 -1.52 33.79 -17.47
C ALA A 136 -2.09 32.94 -18.62
N GLY A 137 -3.30 33.27 -19.08
CA GLY A 137 -4.01 32.54 -20.12
C GLY A 137 -4.56 31.18 -19.69
N THR A 138 -4.71 30.92 -18.39
CA THR A 138 -5.19 29.63 -17.86
C THR A 138 -6.52 29.75 -17.11
N LEU A 139 -7.14 28.61 -16.79
CA LEU A 139 -8.34 28.55 -15.94
C LEU A 139 -8.14 29.24 -14.59
N VAL A 140 -6.91 29.29 -14.08
CA VAL A 140 -6.58 29.97 -12.81
C VAL A 140 -6.77 31.48 -12.94
N GLU A 141 -6.32 32.09 -14.03
CA GLU A 141 -6.51 33.52 -14.27
C GLU A 141 -8.01 33.85 -14.36
N PHE A 142 -8.78 33.03 -15.08
CA PHE A 142 -10.22 33.19 -15.18
C PHE A 142 -10.91 33.05 -13.80
N TYR A 143 -10.56 32.02 -13.05
CA TYR A 143 -11.06 31.77 -11.70
C TYR A 143 -10.78 32.93 -10.74
N LEU A 144 -9.54 33.44 -10.72
CA LEU A 144 -9.15 34.56 -9.87
C LEU A 144 -9.86 35.86 -10.26
N ARG A 145 -9.98 36.16 -11.56
CA ARG A 145 -10.73 37.32 -12.04
C ARG A 145 -12.22 37.25 -11.70
N HIS A 146 -12.82 36.06 -11.80
CA HIS A 146 -14.20 35.82 -11.38
C HIS A 146 -14.38 36.07 -9.87
N ARG A 147 -13.35 35.80 -9.07
CA ARG A 147 -13.28 36.13 -7.64
C ARG A 147 -12.83 37.58 -7.36
N HIS A 148 -12.81 38.46 -8.36
CA HIS A 148 -12.38 39.86 -8.29
C HIS A 148 -10.91 40.08 -7.87
N ILE A 149 -10.05 39.07 -8.06
CA ILE A 149 -8.60 39.18 -7.88
C ILE A 149 -7.99 39.51 -9.25
N THR A 150 -7.72 40.79 -9.48
CA THR A 150 -7.40 41.32 -10.82
C THR A 150 -5.93 41.65 -11.05
N TYR A 151 -5.16 41.90 -9.98
CA TYR A 151 -3.72 42.18 -10.07
C TYR A 151 -2.95 40.86 -10.08
N LEU A 152 -2.67 40.34 -11.28
CA LEU A 152 -2.08 39.01 -11.48
C LEU A 152 -0.66 39.03 -12.05
N ASP A 153 -0.04 40.20 -12.09
CA ASP A 153 1.32 40.38 -12.60
C ASP A 153 2.35 39.74 -11.66
N ASP A 154 3.32 39.03 -12.24
CA ASP A 154 4.48 38.42 -11.56
C ASP A 154 4.17 37.53 -10.33
N LEU A 155 3.07 36.78 -10.36
CA LEU A 155 2.73 35.80 -9.32
C LEU A 155 3.55 34.51 -9.46
N ALA A 156 4.87 34.59 -9.25
CA ALA A 156 5.76 33.43 -9.28
C ALA A 156 5.35 32.33 -8.27
N ALA A 157 4.66 32.73 -7.19
CA ALA A 157 4.13 31.87 -6.14
C ALA A 157 2.89 31.07 -6.57
N LEU A 158 2.15 31.49 -7.60
CA LEU A 158 0.99 30.79 -8.12
C LEU A 158 1.30 30.15 -9.47
N ARG A 159 0.95 28.88 -9.61
CA ARG A 159 1.14 28.12 -10.84
C ARG A 159 -0.11 27.34 -11.21
N PHE A 160 -0.25 27.01 -12.49
CA PHE A 160 -1.32 26.17 -13.01
C PHE A 160 -0.79 24.79 -13.40
N HIS A 161 -1.51 23.74 -13.03
CA HIS A 161 -1.24 22.40 -13.51
C HIS A 161 -2.51 21.75 -14.09
N PRO A 162 -2.55 21.40 -15.39
CA PRO A 162 -3.76 20.94 -16.05
C PRO A 162 -4.18 19.51 -15.68
N ARG A 163 -3.26 18.69 -15.14
CA ARG A 163 -3.51 17.27 -14.79
C ARG A 163 -2.88 16.89 -13.46
N CYS A 164 -3.29 17.53 -12.38
CA CYS A 164 -2.81 17.18 -11.05
C CYS A 164 -3.61 16.00 -10.48
N TYR A 165 -2.93 15.11 -9.75
CA TYR A 165 -3.55 13.94 -9.14
C TYR A 165 -4.42 14.33 -7.95
N TYR A 166 -5.71 14.06 -8.07
CA TYR A 166 -6.72 14.23 -7.03
C TYR A 166 -7.14 12.85 -6.53
N ARG A 167 -7.17 12.65 -5.21
CA ARG A 167 -7.70 11.44 -4.60
C ARG A 167 -8.98 11.83 -3.85
N PRO A 168 -10.16 11.36 -4.29
CA PRO A 168 -11.41 11.68 -3.62
C PRO A 168 -11.42 11.11 -2.19
N GLU A 169 -11.96 11.88 -1.25
CA GLU A 169 -12.02 11.50 0.18
C GLU A 169 -12.82 10.20 0.40
N SER A 170 -13.77 9.90 -0.49
CA SER A 170 -14.59 8.68 -0.48
C SER A 170 -13.81 7.39 -0.82
N GLY A 171 -12.48 7.46 -1.00
CA GLY A 171 -11.64 6.28 -1.27
C GLY A 171 -11.72 5.75 -2.71
N GLY A 172 -12.20 6.58 -3.65
CA GLY A 172 -12.28 6.27 -5.07
C GLY A 172 -10.93 6.27 -5.81
N PRO A 173 -10.92 5.94 -7.11
CA PRO A 173 -9.71 5.97 -7.92
C PRO A 173 -9.08 7.37 -7.94
N THR A 174 -7.75 7.45 -8.14
CA THR A 174 -7.08 8.73 -8.31
C THR A 174 -7.44 9.32 -9.66
N GLU A 175 -7.99 10.53 -9.64
CA GLU A 175 -8.42 11.27 -10.82
C GLU A 175 -7.37 12.33 -11.18
N THR A 176 -7.47 12.88 -12.39
CA THR A 176 -6.64 14.02 -12.80
C THR A 176 -7.50 15.25 -13.02
N TRP A 177 -7.26 16.28 -12.22
CA TRP A 177 -8.01 17.54 -12.24
C TRP A 177 -7.09 18.72 -12.53
N ALA A 178 -7.65 19.77 -13.11
CA ALA A 178 -6.97 21.04 -13.25
C ALA A 178 -6.80 21.67 -11.85
N ALA A 179 -5.63 22.22 -11.55
CA ALA A 179 -5.34 22.75 -10.22
C ALA A 179 -4.54 24.05 -10.27
N MET A 180 -4.92 24.98 -9.41
CA MET A 180 -4.08 26.08 -8.97
C MET A 180 -3.15 25.57 -7.86
N ILE A 181 -1.85 25.83 -8.00
CA ILE A 181 -0.80 25.46 -7.05
C ILE A 181 -0.24 26.74 -6.45
N ALA A 182 -0.38 26.91 -5.14
CA ALA A 182 0.22 28.02 -4.40
C ALA A 182 1.42 27.53 -3.59
N ALA A 183 2.59 28.14 -3.82
CA ALA A 183 3.78 27.88 -3.03
C ALA A 183 3.64 28.45 -1.61
N VAL A 184 3.88 27.62 -0.60
CA VAL A 184 3.98 28.02 0.81
C VAL A 184 5.45 28.19 1.15
N THR A 185 5.81 29.34 1.69
CA THR A 185 7.19 29.69 2.02
C THR A 185 7.36 29.98 3.52
N ASP A 186 8.57 29.85 4.03
CA ASP A 186 8.96 30.38 5.33
C ASP A 186 9.22 31.91 5.25
N LEU A 187 9.50 32.54 6.39
CA LEU A 187 9.84 33.98 6.46
C LEU A 187 11.13 34.35 5.72
N LYS A 188 11.94 33.36 5.32
CA LYS A 188 13.18 33.54 4.56
C LYS A 188 12.96 33.31 3.05
N GLY A 189 11.73 33.05 2.62
CA GLY A 189 11.38 32.79 1.22
C GLY A 189 11.65 31.37 0.73
N HIS A 190 12.02 30.43 1.61
CA HIS A 190 12.21 29.04 1.21
C HIS A 190 10.87 28.33 1.09
N ILE A 191 10.67 27.62 -0.01
CA ILE A 191 9.47 26.81 -0.23
C ILE A 191 9.44 25.63 0.75
N THR A 192 8.42 25.61 1.61
CA THR A 192 8.17 24.58 2.63
C THR A 192 6.99 23.69 2.27
N GLY A 193 6.10 24.13 1.39
CA GLY A 193 4.87 23.42 1.05
C GLY A 193 4.21 23.93 -0.24
N ALA A 194 3.17 23.25 -0.68
CA ALA A 194 2.26 23.78 -1.69
C ALA A 194 0.81 23.46 -1.34
N HIS A 195 -0.05 24.47 -1.51
CA HIS A 195 -1.50 24.32 -1.44
C HIS A 195 -2.06 24.06 -2.85
N ARG A 196 -3.05 23.17 -2.95
CA ARG A 196 -3.70 22.82 -4.22
C ARG A 196 -5.18 23.18 -4.14
N THR A 197 -5.61 24.03 -5.05
CA THR A 197 -7.03 24.35 -5.26
C THR A 197 -7.47 23.72 -6.57
N TRP A 198 -8.32 22.71 -6.49
CA TRP A 198 -8.87 22.02 -7.66
C TRP A 198 -9.88 22.92 -8.35
N LEU A 199 -9.76 23.03 -9.67
CA LEU A 199 -10.64 23.85 -10.49
C LEU A 199 -11.51 22.92 -11.33
N ASP A 200 -12.82 23.19 -11.31
CA ASP A 200 -13.74 22.54 -12.23
C ASP A 200 -13.42 22.97 -13.68
N PRO A 201 -13.37 22.04 -14.65
CA PRO A 201 -13.08 22.37 -16.05
C PRO A 201 -14.07 23.34 -16.69
N SER A 202 -15.30 23.46 -16.15
CA SER A 202 -16.31 24.41 -16.63
C SER A 202 -16.08 25.84 -16.10
N GLY A 203 -15.15 26.03 -15.17
CA GLY A 203 -14.84 27.32 -14.56
C GLY A 203 -15.94 27.86 -13.65
N ARG A 204 -16.87 27.01 -13.21
CA ARG A 204 -17.98 27.33 -12.31
C ARG A 204 -17.79 26.61 -10.97
N ASP A 205 -18.20 27.25 -9.88
CA ASP A 205 -18.27 26.66 -8.54
C ASP A 205 -19.22 25.45 -8.50
#